data_AF-A0A257W7F8-F1
#
_entry.id   AF-A0A257W7F8-F1
#
_cell.length_a   1.000
_cell.length_b   1.000
_cell.length_c   1.000
_cell.angle_alpha   90.00
_cell.angle_beta   90.00
_cell.angle_gamma   90.00
#
_symmetry.space_group_name_H-M   'P 1'
#
loop_
_entity.id
_entity.type
_entity.pdbx_description
1 polymer ?
#
loop_
_entity_poly.entity_id
_entity_poly.type
_entity_poly.pdbx_seq_one_letter_code
_entity_poly.pdbx_strand_id
1 'polypeptide(L)'
;TLDGEPLEGAIIGFQPVADPNQKFQRPSTGITDASGKFVLGTYDKADGAPVGKFKVAIQKREVTSKLPADFNSEMAADTNITYKWITPKLMSDPESTPLTAEITRSGLEPSTFALEAVNPPEIEKTGPQVRLNGP
;
A
#
# COMPACT_ATOMS: atom_id res chain seq x y z
N THR A 1 11.15 -2.33 -5.52
CA THR A 1 11.20 -2.47 -6.99
C THR A 1 10.05 -3.33 -7.44
N LEU A 2 9.64 -3.22 -8.70
CA LEU A 2 8.66 -4.09 -9.36
C LEU A 2 9.34 -4.67 -10.60
N ASP A 3 9.43 -5.99 -10.71
CA ASP A 3 10.13 -6.70 -11.81
C ASP A 3 11.58 -6.21 -12.02
N GLY A 4 12.24 -5.80 -10.94
CA GLY A 4 13.61 -5.26 -10.97
C GLY A 4 13.69 -3.74 -11.20
N GLU A 5 12.60 -3.07 -11.56
CA GLU A 5 12.56 -1.63 -11.83
C GLU A 5 12.14 -0.81 -10.58
N PRO A 6 12.61 0.45 -10.43
CA PRO A 6 12.12 1.33 -9.38
C PRO A 6 10.63 1.62 -9.59
N LEU A 7 9.84 1.48 -8.51
CA LEU A 7 8.40 1.67 -8.56
C LEU A 7 8.05 3.02 -7.95
N GLU A 8 7.71 4.02 -8.76
CA GLU A 8 7.24 5.33 -8.30
C GLU A 8 5.75 5.32 -7.93
N GLY A 9 5.35 6.11 -6.93
CA GLY A 9 3.95 6.35 -6.59
C GLY A 9 3.23 5.16 -5.97
N ALA A 10 3.97 4.14 -5.52
CA ALA A 10 3.40 3.05 -4.73
C ALA A 10 3.22 3.51 -3.29
N ILE A 11 2.08 3.16 -2.72
CA ILE A 11 1.78 3.40 -1.32
C ILE A 11 2.29 2.20 -0.54
N ILE A 12 3.14 2.46 0.45
CA ILE A 12 3.65 1.46 1.37
C ILE A 12 3.11 1.71 2.77
N GLY A 13 2.41 0.72 3.33
CA GLY A 13 1.86 0.73 4.68
C GLY A 13 2.64 -0.23 5.57
N PHE A 14 2.98 0.22 6.76
CA PHE A 14 3.62 -0.56 7.81
C PHE A 14 2.62 -0.75 8.93
N GLN A 15 2.07 -1.95 9.03
CA GLN A 15 1.14 -2.31 10.09
C GLN A 15 1.92 -2.96 11.24
N PRO A 16 1.95 -2.39 12.45
CA PRO A 16 2.67 -2.99 13.57
C PRO A 16 2.12 -4.38 13.89
N VAL A 17 3.01 -5.32 14.13
CA VAL A 17 2.63 -6.62 14.70
C VAL A 17 2.33 -6.41 16.18
N ALA A 18 1.17 -6.90 16.62
CA ALA A 18 0.77 -6.76 18.02
C ALA A 18 1.80 -7.45 18.94
N ASP A 19 2.54 -6.65 19.71
CA ASP A 19 3.50 -7.10 20.70
C ASP A 19 3.11 -6.53 22.08
N PRO A 20 2.78 -7.39 23.06
CA PRO A 20 2.31 -6.94 24.37
C PRO A 20 3.35 -6.13 25.16
N ASN A 21 4.62 -6.16 24.77
CA ASN A 21 5.69 -5.38 25.38
C ASN A 21 5.94 -4.04 24.67
N GLN A 22 5.29 -3.82 23.52
CA GLN A 22 5.51 -2.65 22.67
C GLN A 22 4.42 -1.61 22.90
N LYS A 23 4.76 -0.56 23.65
CA LYS A 23 3.84 0.52 24.05
C LYS A 23 3.36 1.40 22.88
N PHE A 24 4.09 1.41 21.76
CA PHE A 24 3.80 2.26 20.60
C PHE A 24 3.64 1.42 19.35
N GLN A 25 2.41 0.99 19.10
CA GLN A 25 2.01 0.30 17.88
C GLN A 25 1.15 1.27 17.07
N ARG A 26 1.79 2.07 16.22
CA ARG A 26 1.08 2.90 15.25
C ARG A 26 1.42 2.46 13.84
N PRO A 27 0.43 2.40 12.94
CA PRO A 27 0.71 2.20 11.54
C PRO A 27 1.47 3.40 10.99
N SER A 28 2.40 3.13 10.10
CA SER A 28 3.12 4.16 9.35
C SER A 28 2.85 3.98 7.86
N THR A 29 2.88 5.05 7.09
CA THR A 29 2.64 4.99 5.64
C THR A 29 3.65 5.85 4.90
N GLY A 30 4.05 5.43 3.71
CA GLY A 30 4.93 6.17 2.82
C GLY A 30 4.46 6.05 1.38
N ILE A 31 5.01 6.91 0.52
CA ILE A 31 4.84 6.85 -0.92
C ILE A 31 6.22 6.79 -1.54
N THR A 32 6.40 5.92 -2.55
CA THR A 32 7.67 5.82 -3.25
C THR A 32 7.87 6.96 -4.27
N ASP A 33 9.09 7.47 -4.38
CA ASP A 33 9.49 8.47 -5.38
C ASP A 33 9.92 7.82 -6.72
N ALA A 34 10.30 8.64 -7.71
CA ALA A 34 10.82 8.22 -9.01
C ALA A 34 11.98 7.20 -8.93
N SER A 35 12.77 7.27 -7.87
CA SER A 35 13.88 6.36 -7.59
C SER A 35 13.45 5.07 -6.87
N GLY A 36 12.16 4.92 -6.58
CA GLY A 36 11.59 3.81 -5.81
C GLY A 36 11.91 3.85 -4.31
N LYS A 37 12.42 4.97 -3.77
CA LYS A 37 12.64 5.13 -2.33
C LYS A 37 11.38 5.68 -1.68
N PHE A 38 11.17 5.40 -0.42
CA PHE A 38 10.02 5.89 0.33
C PHE A 38 10.47 6.48 1.66
N VAL A 39 9.66 7.38 2.19
CA VAL A 39 9.84 7.90 3.54
C VAL A 39 8.57 7.61 4.33
N LEU A 40 8.71 6.96 5.47
CA LEU A 40 7.59 6.62 6.34
C LEU A 40 7.19 7.82 7.21
N GLY A 41 5.89 8.03 7.33
CA GLY A 41 5.30 8.93 8.29
C GLY A 41 4.28 8.20 9.18
N THR A 42 4.20 8.59 10.44
CA THR A 42 3.27 8.09 11.46
C THR A 42 2.25 9.15 11.86
N TYR A 43 2.66 10.40 12.07
CA TYR A 43 1.79 11.54 12.37
C TYR A 43 1.80 12.57 11.24
N ASP A 44 2.99 12.89 10.74
CA ASP A 44 3.21 13.82 9.65
C ASP A 44 4.01 13.14 8.53
N LYS A 45 4.05 13.77 7.34
CA LYS A 45 4.93 13.27 6.28
C LYS A 45 6.37 13.30 6.77
N ALA A 46 7.03 12.15 6.75
CA ALA A 46 8.45 11.99 7.10
C ALA A 46 8.84 12.26 8.56
N ASP A 47 7.91 12.16 9.51
CA ASP A 47 8.24 12.20 10.96
C ASP A 47 8.90 10.91 11.47
N GLY A 48 8.97 9.88 10.62
CA GLY A 48 9.57 8.59 10.91
C GLY A 48 8.57 7.57 11.45
N ALA A 49 9.09 6.40 11.78
CA ALA A 49 8.31 5.27 12.26
C ALA A 49 8.95 4.71 13.55
N PRO A 50 8.12 4.23 14.50
CA PRO A 50 8.64 3.67 15.73
C PRO A 50 9.44 2.39 15.47
N VAL A 51 10.44 2.14 16.31
CA VAL A 51 11.23 0.90 16.28
C VAL A 51 10.31 -0.28 16.63
N GLY A 52 10.31 -1.32 15.80
CA GLY A 52 9.45 -2.49 15.98
C GLY A 52 9.30 -3.37 14.75
N LYS A 53 8.49 -4.42 14.89
CA LYS A 53 8.14 -5.36 13.81
C LYS A 53 6.83 -4.96 13.16
N PHE A 54 6.80 -4.96 11.85
CA PHE A 54 5.68 -4.53 11.03
C PHE A 54 5.41 -5.54 9.92
N LYS A 55 4.14 -5.70 9.57
CA LYS A 55 3.72 -6.27 8.30
C LYS A 55 3.67 -5.17 7.25
N VAL A 56 4.18 -5.45 6.07
CA VAL A 56 4.34 -4.44 5.01
C VAL A 56 3.33 -4.69 3.91
N ALA A 57 2.43 -3.73 3.73
CA ALA A 57 1.52 -3.68 2.60
C ALA A 57 2.09 -2.74 1.54
N ILE A 58 2.20 -3.17 0.29
CA ILE A 58 2.59 -2.33 -0.84
C ILE A 58 1.52 -2.41 -1.90
N GLN A 59 0.97 -1.25 -2.26
CA GLN A 59 -0.06 -1.16 -3.29
C GLN A 59 0.24 -0.05 -4.29
N LYS A 60 0.07 -0.37 -5.56
CA LYS A 60 -0.04 0.59 -6.66
C LYS A 60 -1.13 0.11 -7.61
N ARG A 61 -2.04 1.01 -7.93
CA ARG A 61 -3.12 0.79 -8.89
C ARG A 61 -3.33 2.02 -9.74
N GLU A 62 -3.66 1.81 -11.00
CA GLU A 62 -3.92 2.86 -11.97
C GLU A 62 -5.39 2.84 -12.37
N VAL A 63 -5.99 4.03 -12.48
CA VAL A 63 -7.36 4.14 -12.98
C VAL A 63 -7.32 3.95 -14.50
N THR A 64 -8.07 2.96 -14.99
CA THR A 64 -8.20 2.68 -16.44
C THR A 64 -9.58 3.04 -17.00
N SER A 65 -10.57 3.27 -16.14
CA SER A 65 -11.86 3.79 -16.55
C SER A 65 -11.78 5.28 -16.86
N LYS A 66 -12.58 5.74 -17.83
CA LYS A 66 -12.80 7.17 -18.06
C LYS A 66 -13.58 7.75 -16.88
N LEU A 67 -12.90 8.52 -16.03
CA LEU A 67 -13.53 9.21 -14.91
C LEU A 67 -14.48 10.30 -15.44
N PRO A 68 -15.64 10.50 -14.79
CA PRO A 68 -16.52 11.62 -15.12
C PRO A 68 -15.86 12.97 -14.80
N ALA A 69 -16.28 14.04 -15.46
CA ALA A 69 -15.65 15.37 -15.30
C ALA A 69 -15.82 15.95 -13.88
N ASP A 70 -16.89 15.54 -13.21
CA ASP A 70 -17.24 15.85 -11.82
C ASP A 70 -16.69 14.81 -10.82
N PHE A 71 -15.72 13.99 -11.24
CA PHE A 71 -15.11 13.00 -10.35
C PHE A 71 -14.54 13.64 -9.09
N ASN A 72 -15.13 13.28 -7.95
CA ASN A 72 -14.60 13.58 -6.64
C ASN A 72 -13.98 12.32 -6.04
N SER A 73 -12.67 12.35 -5.77
CA SER A 73 -11.95 11.24 -5.13
C SER A 73 -12.50 10.89 -3.74
N GLU A 74 -13.10 11.85 -3.03
CA GLU A 74 -13.75 11.62 -1.73
C GLU A 74 -15.08 10.88 -1.88
N MET A 75 -15.74 10.97 -3.04
CA MET A 75 -16.98 10.28 -3.38
C MET A 75 -16.75 9.16 -4.42
N ALA A 76 -15.52 8.64 -4.48
CA ALA A 76 -15.17 7.58 -5.42
C ALA A 76 -16.07 6.33 -5.31
N ALA A 77 -16.72 6.12 -4.16
CA ALA A 77 -17.67 5.03 -3.95
C ALA A 77 -18.94 5.12 -4.82
N ASP A 78 -19.35 6.32 -5.23
CA ASP A 78 -20.56 6.55 -6.04
C ASP A 78 -20.27 6.48 -7.55
N THR A 79 -19.01 6.33 -7.93
CA THR A 79 -18.57 6.24 -9.34
C THR A 79 -18.09 4.83 -9.65
N ASN A 80 -18.47 4.31 -10.83
CA ASN A 80 -17.88 3.07 -11.34
C ASN A 80 -16.46 3.34 -11.83
N ILE A 81 -15.47 2.98 -11.01
CA ILE A 81 -14.05 3.14 -11.31
C ILE A 81 -13.44 1.77 -11.57
N THR A 82 -12.70 1.65 -12.66
CA THR A 82 -11.90 0.46 -12.96
C THR A 82 -10.45 0.75 -12.63
N TYR A 83 -9.91 0.04 -11.66
CA TYR A 83 -8.51 0.05 -11.30
C TYR A 83 -7.79 -1.14 -11.93
N LYS A 84 -6.62 -0.89 -12.49
CA LYS A 84 -5.65 -1.90 -12.89
C LYS A 84 -4.59 -1.96 -11.80
N TRP A 85 -4.49 -3.10 -11.14
CA TRP A 85 -3.44 -3.34 -10.16
C TRP A 85 -2.09 -3.47 -10.87
N ILE A 86 -1.14 -2.65 -10.43
CA ILE A 86 0.25 -2.68 -10.91
C ILE A 86 1.08 -3.60 -10.01
N THR A 87 0.86 -3.51 -8.70
CA THR A 87 1.38 -4.48 -7.73
C THR A 87 0.36 -5.59 -7.48
N PRO A 88 0.78 -6.80 -7.08
CA PRO A 88 -0.14 -7.87 -6.69
C PRO A 88 -1.12 -7.43 -5.60
N LYS A 89 -2.40 -7.78 -5.74
CA LYS A 89 -3.41 -7.40 -4.74
C LYS A 89 -3.11 -8.00 -3.37
N LEU A 90 -2.54 -9.20 -3.32
CA LEU A 90 -2.12 -9.87 -2.07
C LEU A 90 -1.13 -9.02 -1.27
N MET A 91 -0.28 -8.24 -1.93
CA MET A 91 0.70 -7.38 -1.27
C MET A 91 0.06 -6.10 -0.73
N SER A 92 -1.14 -5.73 -1.19
CA SER A 92 -1.86 -4.54 -0.74
C SER A 92 -2.43 -4.65 0.66
N ASP A 93 -2.54 -5.86 1.20
CA ASP A 93 -3.23 -6.13 2.44
C ASP A 93 -2.23 -6.62 3.49
N PRO A 94 -2.12 -5.93 4.64
CA PRO A 94 -1.14 -6.27 5.66
C PRO A 94 -1.42 -7.61 6.34
N GLU A 95 -2.62 -8.17 6.24
CA GLU A 95 -2.95 -9.45 6.87
C GLU A 95 -2.57 -10.65 6.00
N SER A 96 -2.70 -10.50 4.67
CA SER A 96 -2.41 -11.54 3.68
C SER A 96 -1.02 -11.45 3.04
N THR A 97 -0.36 -10.30 3.13
CA THR A 97 1.02 -10.13 2.65
C THR A 97 2.01 -10.96 3.47
N PRO A 98 2.94 -11.69 2.82
CA PRO A 98 4.06 -12.32 3.50
C PRO A 98 5.20 -11.33 3.83
N LEU A 99 5.09 -10.06 3.40
CA LEU A 99 6.13 -9.07 3.62
C LEU A 99 6.13 -8.61 5.07
N THR A 100 7.29 -8.74 5.69
CA THR A 100 7.55 -8.22 7.04
C THR A 100 8.76 -7.31 7.02
N ALA A 101 8.78 -6.37 7.95
CA ALA A 101 9.88 -5.47 8.13
C ALA A 101 10.07 -5.11 9.59
N GLU A 102 11.32 -4.95 9.99
CA GLU A 102 11.72 -4.54 11.31
C GLU A 102 12.45 -3.22 11.23
N ILE A 103 11.94 -2.23 11.97
CA ILE A 103 12.58 -0.93 12.12
C ILE A 103 13.39 -1.02 13.40
N THR A 104 14.71 -0.94 13.29
CA THR A 104 15.64 -0.91 14.40
C THR A 104 16.28 0.47 14.52
N ARG A 105 17.07 0.70 15.57
CA ARG A 105 17.91 1.92 15.67
C ARG A 105 18.95 2.00 14.55
N SER A 106 19.34 0.86 13.98
CA SER A 106 20.32 0.78 12.90
C SER A 106 19.69 1.08 11.54
N GLY A 107 18.36 0.97 11.41
CA GLY A 107 17.64 1.21 10.17
C GLY A 107 16.50 0.21 9.96
N LEU A 108 16.00 0.19 8.72
CA LEU A 108 14.92 -0.68 8.27
C LEU A 108 15.48 -1.98 7.68
N GLU A 109 14.97 -3.13 8.13
CA GLU A 109 15.32 -4.46 7.63
C GLU A 109 14.06 -5.25 7.21
N PRO A 110 13.93 -5.71 5.96
CA PRO A 110 14.79 -5.38 4.83
C PRO A 110 14.59 -3.92 4.39
N SER A 111 15.66 -3.25 3.96
CA SER A 111 15.59 -1.88 3.44
C SER A 111 14.96 -1.80 2.04
N THR A 112 14.82 -2.96 1.38
CA THR A 112 14.36 -3.07 -0.01
C THR A 112 13.31 -4.17 -0.13
N PHE A 113 12.18 -3.84 -0.73
CA PHE A 113 11.12 -4.79 -1.08
C PHE A 113 11.12 -4.99 -2.60
N ALA A 114 11.38 -6.22 -3.03
CA ALA A 114 11.23 -6.62 -4.42
C ALA A 114 9.84 -7.24 -4.60
N LEU A 115 9.08 -6.68 -5.53
CA LEU A 115 7.78 -7.18 -5.94
C LEU A 115 7.88 -7.69 -7.38
N GLU A 116 7.03 -8.63 -7.72
CA GLU A 116 6.83 -9.10 -9.10
C GLU A 116 5.43 -8.67 -9.54
N ALA A 117 5.27 -8.19 -10.76
CA ALA A 117 3.95 -7.88 -11.28
C ALA A 117 3.17 -9.17 -11.56
N VAL A 118 1.86 -9.12 -11.34
CA VAL A 118 0.97 -10.21 -11.76
C VAL A 118 0.68 -10.05 -13.25
N ASN A 119 0.93 -11.09 -14.03
CA ASN A 119 0.61 -11.12 -15.46
C ASN A 119 -0.40 -12.26 -15.76
N PRO A 120 -1.62 -11.94 -16.23
CA PRO A 120 -2.16 -10.61 -16.52
C PRO A 120 -2.45 -9.79 -15.24
N PRO A 121 -2.38 -8.45 -15.33
CA PRO A 121 -2.64 -7.57 -14.19
C PRO A 121 -4.08 -7.70 -13.71
N GLU A 122 -4.28 -7.68 -12.39
CA GLU A 122 -5.62 -7.79 -11.81
C GLU A 122 -6.43 -6.51 -12.09
N ILE A 123 -7.66 -6.69 -12.58
CA ILE A 123 -8.59 -5.59 -12.83
C ILE A 123 -9.66 -5.60 -11.74
N GLU A 124 -9.73 -4.51 -10.98
CA GLU A 124 -10.74 -4.31 -9.95
C GLU A 124 -11.73 -3.24 -10.37
N LYS A 125 -13.01 -3.56 -10.32
CA LYS A 125 -14.09 -2.60 -10.57
C LYS A 125 -14.73 -2.25 -9.24
N THR A 126 -14.73 -0.97 -8.89
CA THR A 126 -15.37 -0.43 -7.68
C THR A 126 -16.53 0.48 -8.08
N GLY A 127 -17.55 0.58 -7.25
CA GLY A 127 -18.68 1.50 -7.47
C GLY A 127 -19.90 1.14 -6.62
N PRO A 128 -21.00 1.89 -6.76
CA PRO A 128 -22.16 1.83 -5.87
C PRO A 128 -22.89 0.48 -5.89
N GLN A 129 -22.65 -0.39 -6.89
CA GLN A 129 -23.30 -1.69 -7.01
C GLN A 129 -22.57 -2.88 -6.37
N VAL A 130 -21.34 -2.71 -5.84
CA VAL A 130 -20.60 -3.86 -5.25
C VAL A 130 -20.95 -4.10 -3.78
N ARG A 131 -21.75 -3.22 -3.14
CA ARG A 131 -22.25 -3.40 -1.75
C ARG A 131 -23.64 -4.04 -1.65
N LEU A 132 -24.22 -4.50 -2.75
CA LEU A 132 -25.45 -5.30 -2.77
C LEU A 132 -25.10 -6.76 -3.04
N ASN A 133 -24.61 -7.46 -2.01
CA ASN A 133 -24.82 -8.89 -1.72
C ASN A 133 -23.70 -9.42 -0.81
N GLY A 134 -23.91 -9.27 0.49
CA GLY A 134 -23.46 -10.26 1.46
C GLY A 134 -24.72 -10.68 2.25
N PRO A 135 -25.21 -11.93 2.11
CA PRO A 135 -26.24 -12.46 3.01
C PRO A 135 -25.70 -12.64 4.43
#